data_AF-A0A7Z2QQJ5-F1
#
_entry.id   AF-A0A7Z2QQJ5-F1
#
_cell.length_a   1.000
_cell.length_b   1.000
_cell.length_c   1.000
_cell.angle_alpha   90.00
_cell.angle_beta   90.00
_cell.angle_gamma   90.00
#
_symmetry.space_group_name_H-M   'P 1'
#
loop_
_entity.id
_entity.type
_entity.pdbx_description
1 polymer ?
#
loop_
_entity_poly.entity_id
_entity_poly.type
_entity_poly.pdbx_seq_one_letter_code
_entity_poly.pdbx_strand_id
1 'polypeptide(L)'
;MTTDKPDAANTAPVDHLRFHRPHAHLSTTFGNDKFALRAEAFARFFGTPMFLGAQTLIVLLWVCLNVFGVTTFDVYPFILLNLAFSLQSAYAAPLILLAQTRQAARDKAQADADALHREDLAQANTERQAQAAKNTAQLLELLEQNTRLTEMTKNLTERIASLTSELHDHMRQNPQR
;
A
#
# COMPACT_ATOMS: atom_id res chain seq x y z
N MET A 1 38.21 -20.87 19.89
CA MET A 1 36.77 -20.65 20.12
C MET A 1 36.47 -19.20 19.77
N THR A 2 36.38 -18.91 18.47
CA THR A 2 36.13 -17.58 17.93
C THR A 2 34.62 -17.43 17.80
N THR A 3 34.02 -16.59 18.63
CA THR A 3 32.61 -16.21 18.52
C THR A 3 32.44 -15.37 17.26
N ASP A 4 32.00 -16.03 16.19
CA ASP A 4 31.54 -15.37 14.98
C ASP A 4 30.21 -14.67 15.30
N LYS A 5 30.25 -13.35 15.28
CA LYS A 5 29.11 -12.47 15.51
C LYS A 5 28.29 -12.51 14.21
N PRO A 6 27.00 -12.90 14.23
CA PRO A 6 26.23 -12.98 13.00
C PRO A 6 26.23 -11.61 12.34
N ASP A 7 26.72 -11.59 11.11
CA ASP A 7 26.78 -10.41 10.25
C ASP A 7 25.47 -9.65 10.35
N ALA A 8 25.55 -8.42 10.87
CA ALA A 8 24.48 -7.47 10.83
C ALA A 8 24.18 -7.20 9.36
N ALA A 9 23.25 -7.99 8.80
CA ALA A 9 22.73 -7.82 7.47
C ALA A 9 22.42 -6.34 7.29
N ASN A 10 23.15 -5.73 6.37
CA ASN A 10 23.04 -4.34 5.93
C ASN A 10 21.57 -3.95 5.79
N THR A 11 20.98 -3.38 6.84
CA THR A 11 19.63 -2.81 6.82
C THR A 11 19.74 -1.46 6.13
N ALA A 12 20.00 -1.50 4.82
CA ALA A 12 19.75 -0.34 3.96
C ALA A 12 18.31 0.11 4.26
N PRO A 13 18.08 1.39 4.60
CA PRO A 13 16.76 1.87 4.97
C PRO A 13 15.78 1.54 3.84
N VAL A 14 14.75 0.76 4.15
CA VAL A 14 13.74 0.34 3.18
C VAL A 14 13.06 1.61 2.66
N ASP A 15 13.27 1.91 1.39
CA ASP A 15 12.73 3.09 0.76
C ASP A 15 11.24 2.87 0.43
N HIS A 16 10.38 3.15 1.41
CA HIS A 16 8.93 3.02 1.29
C HIS A 16 8.33 3.89 0.19
N LEU A 17 9.06 4.92 -0.28
CA LEU A 17 8.61 5.83 -1.33
C LEU A 17 9.27 5.54 -2.69
N ARG A 18 9.98 4.42 -2.86
CA ARG A 18 10.70 4.13 -4.10
C ARG A 18 9.81 4.13 -5.35
N PHE A 19 8.56 3.67 -5.21
CA PHE A 19 7.59 3.64 -6.31
C PHE A 19 6.92 5.00 -6.55
N HIS A 20 6.90 5.88 -5.55
CA HIS A 20 6.39 7.25 -5.69
C HIS A 20 7.45 8.25 -6.14
N ARG A 21 8.76 7.96 -5.96
CA ARG A 21 9.86 8.87 -6.32
C ARG A 21 9.89 9.25 -7.81
N PRO A 22 9.66 8.33 -8.78
CA PRO A 22 9.53 8.71 -10.19
C PRO A 22 8.41 9.74 -10.44
N HIS A 23 7.33 9.66 -9.64
CA HIS A 23 6.16 10.54 -9.73
C HIS A 23 6.22 11.73 -8.76
N ALA A 24 7.33 11.94 -8.05
CA ALA A 24 7.46 13.03 -7.08
C ALA A 24 7.25 14.42 -7.71
N HIS A 25 7.59 14.59 -8.98
CA HIS A 25 7.38 15.83 -9.73
C HIS A 25 5.89 16.20 -9.93
N LEU A 26 4.99 15.21 -9.87
CA LEU A 26 3.53 15.41 -9.96
C LEU A 26 2.88 15.77 -8.61
N SER A 27 3.57 15.53 -7.49
CA SER A 27 3.05 15.71 -6.13
C SER A 27 2.78 17.18 -5.77
N THR A 28 3.55 18.12 -6.33
CA THR A 28 3.30 19.55 -6.15
C THR A 28 2.07 20.00 -6.95
N THR A 29 0.99 20.36 -6.23
CA THR A 29 -0.27 20.85 -6.83
C THR A 29 -0.03 22.05 -7.74
N PHE A 30 0.91 22.87 -7.33
CA PHE A 30 1.48 24.04 -7.97
C PHE A 30 2.95 24.00 -7.52
N GLY A 31 3.94 24.35 -8.36
CA GLY A 31 5.37 24.17 -8.04
C GLY A 31 5.80 24.84 -6.73
N ASN A 32 7.08 24.80 -6.36
CA ASN A 32 7.56 25.33 -5.07
C ASN A 32 7.58 26.88 -4.97
N ASP A 33 6.67 27.55 -5.68
CA ASP A 33 6.62 28.99 -5.91
C ASP A 33 5.53 29.68 -5.08
N LYS A 34 5.61 31.01 -5.03
CA LYS A 34 4.59 31.90 -4.42
C LYS A 34 3.18 31.68 -4.98
N PHE A 35 3.08 31.13 -6.19
CA PHE A 35 1.80 30.74 -6.81
C PHE A 35 1.14 29.55 -6.10
N ALA A 36 1.92 28.59 -5.61
CA ALA A 36 1.37 27.44 -4.90
C ALA A 36 0.76 27.79 -3.56
N LEU A 37 1.42 28.65 -2.80
CA LEU A 37 0.88 29.16 -1.53
C LEU A 37 -0.46 29.89 -1.75
N ARG A 38 -0.56 30.69 -2.81
CA ARG A 38 -1.82 31.36 -3.17
C ARG A 38 -2.88 30.36 -3.60
N ALA A 39 -2.51 29.41 -4.44
CA ALA A 39 -3.45 28.41 -4.94
C ALA A 39 -3.91 27.44 -3.85
N GLU A 40 -3.07 27.13 -2.85
CA GLU A 40 -3.45 26.40 -1.63
C GLU A 40 -4.45 27.21 -0.80
N ALA A 41 -4.21 28.52 -0.61
CA ALA A 41 -5.15 29.39 0.07
C ALA A 41 -6.51 29.47 -0.66
N PHE A 42 -6.49 29.57 -2.00
CA PHE A 42 -7.70 29.50 -2.81
C PHE A 42 -8.40 28.14 -2.68
N ALA A 43 -7.67 27.02 -2.75
CA ALA A 43 -8.25 25.68 -2.61
C ALA A 43 -8.92 25.49 -1.23
N ARG A 44 -8.28 25.95 -0.15
CA ARG A 44 -8.85 25.91 1.20
C ARG A 44 -10.09 26.79 1.34
N PHE A 45 -10.10 27.95 0.68
CA PHE A 45 -11.23 28.87 0.68
C PHE A 45 -12.46 28.30 -0.07
N PHE A 46 -12.26 27.76 -1.27
CA PHE A 46 -13.34 27.15 -2.07
C PHE A 46 -13.85 25.81 -1.49
N GLY A 47 -13.04 25.09 -0.71
CA GLY A 47 -13.44 23.84 -0.05
C GLY A 47 -14.31 24.01 1.20
N THR A 48 -14.55 25.25 1.66
CA THR A 48 -15.31 25.53 2.88
C THR A 48 -16.75 25.95 2.52
N PRO A 49 -17.81 25.45 3.21
CA PRO A 49 -19.21 25.86 2.94
C PRO A 49 -19.46 27.37 3.14
N MET A 50 -18.54 28.06 3.81
CA MET A 50 -18.55 29.51 4.00
C MET A 50 -18.49 30.29 2.68
N PHE A 51 -17.80 29.77 1.64
CA PHE A 51 -17.73 30.43 0.33
C PHE A 51 -19.11 30.56 -0.32
N LEU A 52 -19.90 29.47 -0.30
CA LEU A 52 -21.27 29.47 -0.84
C LEU A 52 -22.14 30.46 -0.08
N GLY A 53 -22.06 30.48 1.26
CA GLY A 53 -22.82 31.42 2.09
C GLY A 53 -22.47 32.89 1.80
N ALA A 54 -21.19 33.22 1.69
CA ALA A 54 -20.73 34.57 1.36
C ALA A 54 -21.18 35.00 -0.06
N GLN A 55 -21.07 34.11 -1.06
CA GLN A 55 -21.52 34.36 -2.42
C GLN A 55 -23.03 34.64 -2.46
N THR A 56 -23.85 33.82 -1.79
CA THR A 56 -25.30 34.03 -1.71
C THR A 56 -25.65 35.34 -1.03
N LEU A 57 -24.96 35.71 0.05
CA LEU A 57 -25.19 36.97 0.76
C LEU A 57 -24.91 38.18 -0.14
N ILE A 58 -23.81 38.16 -0.91
CA ILE A 58 -23.44 39.23 -1.84
C ILE A 58 -24.52 39.40 -2.92
N VAL A 59 -24.97 38.29 -3.52
CA VAL A 59 -26.02 38.29 -4.54
C VAL A 59 -27.34 38.82 -3.96
N LEU A 60 -27.71 38.37 -2.76
CA LEU A 60 -28.94 38.79 -2.08
C LEU A 60 -28.89 40.28 -1.74
N LEU A 61 -27.76 40.77 -1.23
CA LEU A 61 -27.55 42.20 -0.95
C LEU A 61 -27.67 43.03 -2.23
N TRP A 62 -27.08 42.57 -3.33
CA TRP A 62 -27.16 43.24 -4.64
C TRP A 62 -28.60 43.37 -5.14
N VAL A 63 -29.36 42.27 -5.06
CA VAL A 63 -30.78 42.26 -5.43
C VAL A 63 -31.58 43.19 -4.53
N CYS A 64 -31.40 43.13 -3.21
CA CYS A 64 -32.09 44.01 -2.27
C CYS A 64 -31.81 45.48 -2.56
N LEU A 65 -30.55 45.89 -2.72
CA LEU A 65 -30.18 47.29 -2.99
C LEU A 65 -30.81 47.83 -4.29
N ASN A 66 -30.89 47.01 -5.35
CA ASN A 66 -31.55 47.41 -6.61
C ASN A 66 -33.08 47.44 -6.47
N VAL A 67 -33.69 46.48 -5.77
CA VAL A 67 -35.15 46.41 -5.56
C VAL A 67 -35.65 47.56 -4.68
N PHE A 68 -34.90 47.94 -3.64
CA PHE A 68 -35.24 49.07 -2.77
C PHE A 68 -35.02 50.45 -3.44
N GLY A 69 -34.63 50.48 -4.72
CA GLY A 69 -34.54 51.71 -5.51
C GLY A 69 -33.41 52.65 -5.08
N VAL A 70 -32.47 52.18 -4.25
CA VAL A 70 -31.30 52.96 -3.80
C VAL A 70 -30.34 53.22 -4.96
N THR A 71 -30.35 52.36 -5.99
CA THR A 71 -29.50 52.48 -7.17
C THR A 71 -30.23 51.90 -8.38
N THR A 72 -30.54 52.69 -9.41
CA THR A 72 -31.22 52.26 -10.66
C THR A 72 -30.22 51.70 -11.69
N PHE A 73 -29.23 50.91 -11.25
CA PHE A 73 -28.20 50.39 -12.14
C PHE A 73 -28.62 49.07 -12.82
N ASP A 74 -29.49 48.26 -12.20
CA ASP A 74 -29.95 46.97 -12.76
C ASP A 74 -31.45 46.73 -12.44
N VAL A 75 -32.33 47.44 -13.16
CA VAL A 75 -33.80 47.28 -13.06
C VAL A 75 -34.23 45.93 -13.62
N TYR A 76 -35.31 45.34 -13.09
CA TYR A 76 -35.89 44.09 -13.58
C TYR A 76 -35.94 44.05 -15.12
N PRO A 77 -35.29 43.09 -15.80
CA PRO A 77 -34.94 41.73 -15.35
C PRO A 77 -33.43 41.47 -15.09
N PHE A 78 -32.75 42.32 -14.31
CA PHE A 78 -31.37 42.11 -13.82
C PHE A 78 -30.36 41.63 -14.89
N ILE A 79 -30.27 42.37 -16.00
CA ILE A 79 -29.51 41.94 -17.18
C ILE A 79 -28.01 41.85 -16.88
N LEU A 80 -27.48 42.74 -16.02
CA LEU A 80 -26.07 42.78 -15.67
C LEU A 80 -25.70 41.61 -14.77
N LEU A 81 -26.55 41.29 -13.79
CA LEU A 81 -26.37 40.13 -12.93
C LEU A 81 -26.40 38.83 -13.76
N ASN A 82 -27.36 38.70 -14.66
CA ASN A 82 -27.45 37.53 -15.53
C ASN A 82 -26.22 37.40 -16.46
N LEU A 83 -25.75 38.53 -17.00
CA LEU A 83 -24.53 38.56 -17.82
C LEU A 83 -23.29 38.15 -17.02
N ALA A 84 -23.17 38.64 -15.78
CA ALA A 84 -22.07 38.29 -14.89
C ALA A 84 -22.05 36.79 -14.55
N PHE A 85 -23.20 36.20 -14.22
CA PHE A 85 -23.33 34.76 -13.97
C PHE A 85 -23.03 33.92 -15.21
N SER A 86 -23.48 34.38 -16.39
CA SER A 86 -23.20 33.72 -17.66
C SER A 86 -21.69 33.69 -17.93
N LEU A 87 -21.01 34.82 -17.73
CA LEU A 87 -19.56 34.92 -17.88
C LEU A 87 -18.81 34.09 -16.81
N GLN A 88 -19.26 34.13 -15.57
CA GLN A 88 -18.69 33.33 -14.47
C GLN A 88 -18.72 31.84 -14.81
N SER A 89 -19.85 31.33 -15.32
CA SER A 89 -19.99 29.94 -15.71
C SER A 89 -19.10 29.59 -16.92
N ALA A 90 -19.05 30.47 -17.92
CA ALA A 90 -18.24 30.28 -19.11
C ALA A 90 -16.73 30.20 -18.81
N TYR A 91 -16.23 30.97 -17.84
CA TYR A 91 -14.82 30.92 -17.43
C TYR A 91 -14.53 29.82 -16.40
N ALA A 92 -15.50 29.48 -15.56
CA ALA A 92 -15.36 28.39 -14.59
C ALA A 92 -15.18 27.03 -15.28
N ALA A 93 -15.97 26.73 -16.31
CA ALA A 93 -15.90 25.44 -17.01
C ALA A 93 -14.49 25.03 -17.49
N PRO A 94 -13.74 25.86 -18.26
CA PRO A 94 -12.40 25.52 -18.70
C PRO A 94 -11.38 25.49 -17.55
N LEU A 95 -11.51 26.34 -16.53
CA LEU A 95 -10.66 26.28 -15.34
C LEU A 95 -10.85 24.98 -14.56
N ILE A 96 -12.11 24.56 -14.40
CA ILE A 96 -12.45 23.28 -13.76
C ILE A 96 -11.89 22.13 -14.58
N LEU A 97 -12.00 22.17 -15.91
CA LEU A 97 -11.43 21.14 -16.79
C LEU A 97 -9.89 21.05 -16.66
N LEU A 98 -9.19 22.19 -16.59
CA LEU A 98 -7.74 22.22 -16.34
C LEU A 98 -7.39 21.67 -14.96
N ALA A 99 -8.18 22.00 -13.94
CA ALA A 99 -7.98 21.46 -12.60
C ALA A 99 -8.20 19.93 -12.59
N GLN A 100 -9.25 19.45 -13.24
CA GLN A 100 -9.59 18.03 -13.34
C GLN A 100 -8.56 17.23 -14.14
N THR A 101 -8.09 17.73 -15.29
CA THR A 101 -7.05 17.05 -16.09
C THR A 101 -5.74 16.91 -15.30
N ARG A 102 -5.36 17.94 -14.52
CA ARG A 102 -4.19 17.87 -13.63
C ARG A 102 -4.42 16.91 -12.46
N GLN A 103 -5.62 16.88 -11.89
CA GLN A 103 -5.96 15.93 -10.84
C GLN A 103 -5.90 14.50 -11.35
N ALA A 104 -6.52 14.22 -12.51
CA ALA A 104 -6.51 12.90 -13.14
C ALA A 104 -5.09 12.40 -13.47
N ALA A 105 -4.18 13.28 -13.91
CA ALA A 105 -2.78 12.93 -14.14
C ALA A 105 -2.07 12.47 -12.85
N ARG A 106 -2.38 13.09 -11.70
CA ARG A 106 -1.84 12.68 -10.39
C ARG A 106 -2.44 11.38 -9.93
N ASP A 107 -3.77 11.26 -10.00
CA ASP A 107 -4.48 10.07 -9.55
C ASP A 107 -3.99 8.85 -10.35
N LYS A 108 -3.75 9.01 -11.66
CA LYS A 108 -3.12 7.98 -12.50
C LYS A 108 -1.71 7.63 -12.02
N ALA A 109 -0.85 8.62 -11.78
CA ALA A 109 0.52 8.38 -11.32
C ALA A 109 0.58 7.70 -9.94
N GLN A 110 -0.34 8.03 -9.04
CA GLN A 110 -0.48 7.35 -7.76
C GLN A 110 -0.96 5.90 -7.94
N ALA A 111 -1.95 5.67 -8.80
CA ALA A 111 -2.44 4.33 -9.10
C ALA A 111 -1.36 3.43 -9.74
N ASP A 112 -0.53 3.98 -10.63
CA ASP A 112 0.58 3.27 -11.26
C ASP A 112 1.65 2.87 -10.21
N ALA A 113 2.02 3.79 -9.32
CA ALA A 113 2.94 3.49 -8.21
C ALA A 113 2.40 2.40 -7.27
N ASP A 114 1.12 2.46 -6.93
CA ASP A 114 0.45 1.47 -6.09
C ASP A 114 0.34 0.10 -6.78
N ALA A 115 0.18 0.08 -8.11
CA ALA A 115 0.17 -1.16 -8.89
C ALA A 115 1.56 -1.83 -8.84
N LEU A 116 2.62 -1.08 -9.10
CA LEU A 116 4.00 -1.59 -9.02
C LEU A 116 4.35 -2.10 -7.62
N HIS A 117 3.92 -1.38 -6.57
CA HIS A 117 4.14 -1.83 -5.21
C HIS A 117 3.42 -3.15 -4.91
N ARG A 118 2.17 -3.31 -5.38
CA ARG A 118 1.40 -4.55 -5.21
C ARG A 118 2.04 -5.73 -5.95
N GLU A 119 2.57 -5.52 -7.15
CA GLU A 119 3.26 -6.56 -7.91
C GLU A 119 4.54 -7.04 -7.20
N ASP A 120 5.36 -6.11 -6.70
CA ASP A 120 6.57 -6.43 -5.93
C ASP A 120 6.26 -7.22 -4.64
N LEU A 121 5.20 -6.84 -3.91
CA LEU A 121 4.73 -7.59 -2.75
C LEU A 121 4.22 -8.99 -3.13
N ALA A 122 3.51 -9.13 -4.26
CA ALA A 122 3.02 -10.42 -4.73
C ALA A 122 4.18 -11.36 -5.10
N GLN A 123 5.21 -10.84 -5.76
CA GLN A 123 6.43 -11.60 -6.07
C GLN A 123 7.15 -12.04 -4.80
N ALA A 124 7.39 -11.12 -3.86
CA ALA A 124 8.03 -11.45 -2.58
C ALA A 124 7.24 -12.50 -1.78
N ASN A 125 5.91 -12.44 -1.80
CA ASN A 125 5.07 -13.45 -1.18
C ASN A 125 5.16 -14.82 -1.87
N THR A 126 5.26 -14.83 -3.19
CA THR A 126 5.43 -16.07 -3.97
C THR A 126 6.78 -16.73 -3.66
N GLU A 127 7.85 -15.94 -3.58
CA GLU A 127 9.18 -16.41 -3.19
C GLU A 127 9.19 -16.98 -1.76
N ARG A 128 8.53 -16.30 -0.81
CA ARG A 128 8.38 -16.81 0.56
C ARG A 128 7.60 -18.12 0.62
N GLN A 129 6.53 -18.26 -0.17
CA GLN A 129 5.77 -19.51 -0.25
C GLN A 129 6.62 -20.64 -0.85
N ALA A 130 7.39 -20.36 -1.91
CA ALA A 130 8.29 -21.34 -2.50
C ALA A 130 9.38 -21.78 -1.50
N GLN A 131 9.93 -20.84 -0.72
CA GLN A 131 10.91 -21.16 0.32
C GLN A 131 10.27 -21.98 1.45
N ALA A 132 9.07 -21.62 1.89
CA ALA A 132 8.33 -22.37 2.89
C ALA A 132 8.05 -23.80 2.41
N ALA A 133 7.67 -23.99 1.14
CA ALA A 133 7.47 -25.31 0.55
C ALA A 133 8.75 -26.16 0.54
N LYS A 134 9.91 -25.56 0.20
CA LYS A 134 11.22 -26.25 0.28
C LYS A 134 11.56 -26.67 1.70
N ASN A 135 11.38 -25.78 2.66
CA ASN A 135 11.63 -26.07 4.08
C ASN A 135 10.72 -27.21 4.57
N THR A 136 9.44 -27.20 4.20
CA THR A 136 8.51 -28.28 4.53
C THR A 136 8.94 -29.62 3.92
N ALA A 137 9.41 -29.64 2.67
CA ALA A 137 9.93 -30.86 2.04
C ALA A 137 11.15 -31.42 2.80
N GLN A 138 12.08 -30.56 3.23
CA GLN A 138 13.23 -30.97 4.04
C GLN A 138 12.80 -31.56 5.39
N LEU A 139 11.80 -30.96 6.04
CA LEU A 139 11.26 -31.50 7.29
C LEU A 139 10.68 -32.90 7.11
N LEU A 140 9.94 -33.14 6.01
CA LEU A 140 9.41 -34.46 5.69
C LEU A 140 10.53 -35.49 5.48
N GLU A 141 11.61 -35.11 4.78
CA GLU A 141 12.75 -35.99 4.58
C GLU A 141 13.47 -36.35 5.90
N LEU A 142 13.65 -35.37 6.79
CA LEU A 142 14.19 -35.63 8.13
C LEU A 142 13.30 -36.56 8.97
N LEU A 143 11.98 -36.41 8.85
CA LEU A 143 11.02 -37.31 9.52
C LEU A 143 11.11 -38.73 8.97
N GLU A 144 11.27 -38.88 7.66
CA GLU A 144 11.47 -40.19 7.02
C GLU A 144 12.78 -40.84 7.50
N GLN A 145 13.87 -40.08 7.57
CA GLN A 145 15.16 -40.56 8.09
C GLN A 145 15.05 -41.02 9.54
N ASN A 146 14.39 -40.24 10.41
CA ASN A 146 14.14 -40.64 11.80
C ASN A 146 13.33 -41.94 11.89
N THR A 147 12.33 -42.09 11.02
CA THR A 147 11.52 -43.31 10.96
C THR A 147 12.39 -44.52 10.57
N ARG A 148 13.23 -44.39 9.54
CA ARG A 148 14.17 -45.44 9.13
C ARG A 148 15.18 -45.80 10.21
N LEU A 149 15.75 -44.81 10.90
CA LEU A 149 16.66 -45.05 12.03
C LEU A 149 15.96 -45.82 13.16
N THR A 150 14.70 -45.50 13.43
CA THR A 150 13.88 -46.21 14.41
C THR A 150 13.65 -47.66 13.99
N GLU A 151 13.33 -47.92 12.71
CA GLU A 151 13.18 -49.27 12.17
C GLU A 151 14.48 -50.08 12.22
N MET A 152 15.62 -49.48 11.85
CA MET A 152 16.94 -50.12 11.95
C MET A 152 17.26 -50.50 13.39
N THR A 153 16.99 -49.60 14.34
CA THR A 153 17.19 -49.85 15.77
C THR A 153 16.32 -51.02 16.25
N LYS A 154 15.06 -51.07 15.82
CA LYS A 154 14.16 -52.19 16.12
C LYS A 154 14.70 -53.51 15.57
N ASN A 155 15.10 -53.56 14.29
CA ASN A 155 15.64 -54.77 13.66
C ASN A 155 16.92 -55.27 14.34
N LEU A 156 17.85 -54.37 14.66
CA LEU A 156 19.06 -54.71 15.42
C LEU A 156 18.71 -55.29 16.79
N THR A 157 17.74 -54.71 17.50
CA THR A 157 17.29 -55.19 18.80
C THR A 157 16.69 -56.60 18.70
N GLU A 158 15.84 -56.84 17.69
CA GLU A 158 15.27 -58.16 17.41
C GLU A 158 16.36 -59.21 17.11
N ARG A 159 17.38 -58.83 16.32
CA ARG A 159 18.53 -59.71 16.00
C ARG A 159 19.38 -60.03 17.23
N ILE A 160 19.63 -59.06 18.10
CA ILE A 160 20.35 -59.27 19.36
C ILE A 160 19.54 -60.18 20.28
N ALA A 161 18.22 -59.98 20.38
CA ALA A 161 17.35 -60.82 21.17
C ALA A 161 17.35 -62.27 20.66
N SER A 162 17.29 -62.49 19.34
CA SER A 162 17.34 -63.83 18.76
C SER A 162 18.70 -64.50 19.01
N LEU A 163 19.82 -63.80 18.76
CA LEU A 163 21.17 -64.30 19.02
C LEU A 163 21.38 -64.65 20.50
N THR A 164 20.86 -63.82 21.40
CA THR A 164 20.94 -64.07 22.86
C THR A 164 20.12 -65.29 23.25
N SER A 165 18.91 -65.44 22.70
CA SER A 165 18.07 -66.62 22.94
C SER A 165 18.74 -67.90 22.42
N GLU A 166 19.31 -67.85 21.22
CA GLU A 166 20.00 -68.98 20.60
C GLU A 166 21.26 -69.38 21.38
N LEU A 167 22.03 -68.41 21.86
CA LEU A 167 23.19 -68.64 22.73
C LEU A 167 22.76 -69.22 24.09
N HIS A 168 21.67 -68.72 24.68
CA HIS A 168 21.12 -69.24 25.93
C HIS A 168 20.67 -70.70 25.78
N ASP A 169 19.98 -71.03 24.69
CA ASP A 169 19.57 -72.41 24.38
C ASP A 169 20.78 -73.31 24.11
N HIS A 170 21.81 -72.82 23.41
CA HIS A 170 23.04 -73.57 23.17
C HIS A 170 23.81 -73.87 24.46
N MET A 171 23.89 -72.91 25.40
CA MET A 171 24.46 -73.14 26.72
C MET A 171 23.63 -74.12 27.57
N ARG A 172 22.29 -74.12 27.42
CA ARG A 172 21.41 -75.05 28.11
C ARG A 172 21.54 -76.48 27.57
N GLN A 173 21.80 -76.63 26.27
CA GLN A 173 22.01 -77.92 25.60
C GLN A 173 23.42 -78.50 25.81
N ASN A 174 24.37 -77.72 26.33
CA ASN A 174 25.73 -78.19 26.62
C ASN A 174 26.10 -78.02 28.12
N PRO A 175 25.51 -78.80 29.04
CA PRO A 175 25.73 -78.62 30.48
C PRO A 175 27.01 -79.30 31.01
N GLN A 176 27.75 -80.07 30.20
CA GLN A 176 28.92 -80.81 30.69
C GLN A 176 30.06 -80.93 29.66
N ARG A 177 31.10 -80.14 29.90
CA ARG A 177 32.49 -80.62 29.94
C ARG A 177 33.21 -80.01 31.14
#